data_AF-A0A5J4RHR2-F1
#
_entry.id   AF-A0A5J4RHR2-F1
#
_cell.length_a   1.000
_cell.length_b   1.000
_cell.length_c   1.000
_cell.angle_alpha   90.00
_cell.angle_beta   90.00
_cell.angle_gamma   90.00
#
_symmetry.space_group_name_H-M   'P 1'
#
loop_
_entity.id
_entity.type
_entity.pdbx_description
1 polymer ?
#
loop_
_entity_poly.entity_id
_entity_poly.type
_entity_poly.pdbx_seq_one_letter_code
_entity_poly.pdbx_strand_id
1 'polypeptide(L)'
;MPQGAPTSPSLSNIIASLLDKRLINLAKKYELRYTRYADDLTFSGESIPAKFIDYVRDIIVNEGFILNETKTRLYKTKSKRIVTGISVQGKSLQLPKEYKRTLRQELFFIMKYGYESHIKKKRIRKINYLDSLIGKVNFWLSIEPNNEFALKARLALYEI
;
A
#
# COMPACT_ATOMS: atom_id res chain seq x y z
N MET A 1 19.33 -6.29 -12.77
CA MET A 1 19.86 -5.85 -11.45
C MET A 1 19.63 -6.96 -10.43
N PRO A 2 20.65 -7.42 -9.69
CA PRO A 2 20.44 -8.36 -8.60
C PRO A 2 19.57 -7.69 -7.51
N GLN A 3 18.49 -8.35 -7.12
CA GLN A 3 17.69 -7.91 -5.97
C GLN A 3 18.54 -8.10 -4.70
N GLY A 4 18.64 -7.05 -3.87
CA GLY A 4 19.29 -7.13 -2.54
C GLY A 4 20.60 -6.37 -2.37
N ALA A 5 21.19 -5.79 -3.42
CA ALA A 5 22.34 -4.89 -3.23
C ALA A 5 21.89 -3.57 -2.57
N PRO A 6 22.64 -3.04 -1.58
CA PRO A 6 22.26 -1.83 -0.85
C PRO A 6 22.22 -0.58 -1.73
N THR A 7 22.92 -0.60 -2.86
CA THR A 7 22.96 0.48 -3.85
C THR A 7 21.80 0.44 -4.84
N SER A 8 21.10 -0.70 -4.96
CA SER A 8 20.02 -0.89 -5.94
C SER A 8 18.91 0.17 -5.84
N PRO A 9 18.39 0.54 -4.64
CA PRO A 9 17.33 1.54 -4.55
C PRO A 9 17.74 2.92 -5.08
N SER A 10 18.96 3.37 -4.73
CA SER A 10 19.50 4.65 -5.18
C SER A 10 19.71 4.65 -6.69
N LEU A 11 20.26 3.57 -7.24
CA LEU A 11 20.49 3.47 -8.68
C LEU A 11 19.16 3.44 -9.46
N SER A 12 18.15 2.70 -8.98
CA SER A 12 16.83 2.69 -9.60
C SER A 12 16.20 4.10 -9.65
N ASN A 13 16.39 4.91 -8.60
CA ASN A 13 15.91 6.30 -8.60
C ASN A 13 16.67 7.19 -9.59
N ILE A 14 17.98 7.01 -9.72
CA ILE A 14 18.79 7.76 -10.70
C ILE A 14 18.33 7.43 -12.12
N ILE A 15 18.16 6.15 -12.44
CA ILE A 15 17.71 5.70 -13.77
C ILE A 15 16.29 6.24 -14.07
N ALA A 16 15.40 6.26 -13.08
CA ALA A 16 14.03 6.77 -13.25
C ALA A 16 13.92 8.30 -13.28
N SER A 17 15.00 9.06 -13.10
CA SER A 17 14.94 10.53 -12.96
C SER A 17 14.40 11.25 -14.21
N LEU A 18 14.79 10.80 -15.41
CA LEU A 18 14.29 11.36 -16.68
C LEU A 18 12.82 10.99 -16.92
N LEU A 19 12.45 9.74 -16.63
CA LEU A 19 11.07 9.27 -16.60
C LEU A 19 10.21 10.15 -15.70
N ASP A 20 10.63 10.33 -14.44
CA ASP A 20 9.93 11.15 -13.45
C ASP A 20 9.73 12.58 -13.96
N LYS A 21 10.78 13.20 -14.54
CA LYS A 21 10.69 14.55 -15.10
C LYS A 21 9.63 14.67 -16.21
N ARG A 22 9.58 13.71 -17.13
CA ARG A 22 8.59 13.70 -18.22
C ARG A 22 7.17 13.46 -17.69
N LEU A 23 6.99 12.52 -16.78
CA LEU A 23 5.68 12.21 -16.20
C LEU A 23 5.15 13.35 -15.33
N ILE A 24 6.01 14.05 -14.57
CA ILE A 24 5.64 15.25 -13.82
C ILE A 24 5.12 16.34 -14.78
N ASN A 25 5.83 16.60 -15.87
CA ASN A 25 5.42 17.62 -16.83
C ASN A 25 4.12 17.25 -17.55
N LEU A 26 3.95 15.98 -17.92
CA LEU A 26 2.70 15.47 -18.48
C LEU A 26 1.55 15.64 -17.48
N ALA A 27 1.73 15.24 -16.22
CA ALA A 27 0.72 15.37 -15.18
C ALA A 27 0.30 16.84 -14.98
N LYS A 28 1.26 17.78 -14.92
CA LYS A 28 1.00 19.22 -14.83
C LYS A 28 0.12 19.74 -15.97
N LYS A 29 0.39 19.30 -17.21
CA LYS A 29 -0.40 19.70 -18.40
C LYS A 29 -1.87 19.29 -18.31
N TYR A 30 -2.17 18.22 -17.57
CA TYR A 30 -3.52 17.70 -17.36
C TYR A 30 -4.08 18.03 -15.98
N GLU A 31 -3.43 18.91 -15.21
CA GLU A 31 -3.83 19.28 -13.83
C GLU A 31 -3.90 18.06 -12.88
N LEU A 32 -3.04 17.08 -13.13
CA LEU A 32 -2.91 15.86 -12.33
C LEU A 32 -1.69 15.94 -11.39
N ARG A 33 -1.78 15.21 -10.29
CA ARG A 33 -0.69 14.94 -9.36
C ARG A 33 -0.08 13.57 -9.65
N TYR A 34 1.23 13.54 -9.80
CA TYR A 34 2.03 12.33 -9.97
C TYR A 34 2.75 11.98 -8.67
N THR A 35 2.73 10.70 -8.29
CA THR A 35 3.54 10.15 -7.21
C THR A 35 4.12 8.81 -7.62
N ARG A 36 5.39 8.57 -7.30
CA ARG A 36 6.08 7.29 -7.51
C ARG A 36 6.51 6.67 -6.19
N TYR A 37 6.28 5.38 -6.02
CA TYR A 37 6.84 4.58 -4.94
C TYR A 37 7.54 3.35 -5.54
N ALA A 38 8.86 3.32 -5.53
CA ALA A 38 9.64 2.35 -6.29
C ALA A 38 9.22 2.32 -7.77
N ASP A 39 8.63 1.22 -8.24
CA ASP A 39 8.08 1.03 -9.59
C ASP A 39 6.60 1.40 -9.73
N ASP A 40 5.88 1.60 -8.61
CA ASP A 40 4.46 1.96 -8.62
C ASP A 40 4.29 3.45 -8.97
N LEU A 41 3.69 3.70 -10.13
CA LEU A 41 3.34 5.03 -10.62
C LEU A 41 1.85 5.31 -10.34
N THR A 42 1.54 6.43 -9.71
CA THR A 42 0.15 6.84 -9.43
C THR A 42 -0.10 8.26 -9.92
N PHE A 43 -1.23 8.43 -10.61
CA PHE A 43 -1.74 9.71 -11.08
C PHE A 43 -3.10 9.98 -10.46
N SER A 44 -3.33 11.19 -9.97
CA SER A 44 -4.58 11.58 -9.31
C SER A 44 -5.00 13.00 -9.69
N GLY A 45 -6.31 13.23 -9.82
CA GLY A 45 -6.89 14.53 -10.14
C GLY A 45 -8.41 14.41 -10.23
N GLU A 46 -9.08 15.50 -10.60
CA GLU A 46 -10.55 15.51 -10.71
C GLU A 46 -11.05 14.65 -11.87
N SER A 47 -10.39 14.76 -13.03
CA SER A 47 -10.71 14.02 -14.24
C SER A 47 -9.44 13.56 -14.93
N ILE A 48 -9.35 12.27 -15.22
CA ILE A 48 -8.23 11.68 -15.96
C ILE A 48 -8.78 11.20 -17.31
N PRO A 49 -8.40 11.84 -18.43
CA PRO A 49 -8.82 11.41 -19.76
C PRO A 49 -8.38 9.97 -20.04
N ALA A 50 -9.20 9.17 -20.72
CA ALA A 50 -8.84 7.79 -21.04
C ALA A 50 -7.52 7.70 -21.84
N LYS A 51 -7.28 8.63 -22.77
CA LYS A 51 -6.04 8.73 -23.56
C LYS A 51 -4.79 9.08 -22.75
N PHE A 52 -4.95 9.53 -21.50
CA PHE A 52 -3.80 9.86 -20.64
C PHE A 52 -2.90 8.65 -20.42
N ILE A 53 -3.49 7.46 -20.31
CA ILE A 53 -2.74 6.21 -20.13
C ILE A 53 -1.81 5.90 -21.31
N ASP A 54 -2.22 6.27 -22.52
CA ASP A 54 -1.44 6.02 -23.74
C ASP A 54 -0.21 6.92 -23.75
N TYR A 55 -0.34 8.20 -23.39
CA TYR A 55 0.82 9.10 -23.25
C TYR A 55 1.79 8.66 -22.14
N VAL A 56 1.26 8.14 -21.02
CA VAL A 56 2.10 7.58 -19.97
C VAL A 56 2.86 6.35 -20.48
N ARG A 57 2.16 5.44 -21.18
CA ARG A 57 2.78 4.25 -21.79
C ARG A 57 3.91 4.65 -22.75
N ASP A 58 3.66 5.60 -23.63
CA ASP A 58 4.64 6.07 -24.60
C ASP A 58 5.89 6.62 -23.90
N ILE A 59 5.72 7.42 -22.84
CA ILE A 59 6.85 7.94 -22.06
C ILE A 59 7.63 6.78 -21.41
N ILE A 60 6.96 5.82 -20.78
CA ILE A 60 7.60 4.67 -20.12
C ILE A 60 8.44 3.87 -21.11
N VAL A 61 7.89 3.55 -22.28
CA VAL A 61 8.58 2.79 -23.33
C VAL A 61 9.76 3.57 -23.90
N ASN A 62 9.60 4.87 -24.15
CA ASN A 62 10.67 5.73 -24.66
C ASN A 62 11.86 5.86 -23.69
N GLU A 63 11.62 5.75 -22.38
CA GLU A 63 12.68 5.74 -21.36
C GLU A 63 13.28 4.34 -21.12
N GLY A 64 12.91 3.35 -21.95
CA GLY A 64 13.47 2.00 -21.90
C GLY A 64 12.84 1.07 -20.86
N PHE A 65 11.68 1.43 -20.32
CA PHE A 65 10.93 0.60 -19.36
C PHE A 65 9.79 -0.15 -20.04
N ILE A 66 9.30 -1.20 -19.37
CA ILE A 66 8.17 -2.00 -19.81
C ILE A 66 7.00 -1.78 -18.86
N LEU A 67 5.84 -1.37 -19.40
CA LEU A 67 4.62 -1.20 -18.63
C LEU A 67 3.97 -2.57 -18.33
N ASN A 68 3.56 -2.78 -17.09
CA ASN A 68 2.77 -3.95 -16.73
C ASN A 68 1.28 -3.68 -16.98
N GLU A 69 0.79 -4.04 -18.17
CA GLU A 69 -0.61 -3.83 -18.56
C GLU A 69 -1.62 -4.48 -17.60
N THR A 70 -1.30 -5.66 -17.04
CA THR A 70 -2.22 -6.36 -16.11
C THR A 70 -2.43 -5.62 -14.79
N LYS A 71 -1.42 -4.86 -14.36
CA LYS A 71 -1.46 -4.03 -13.15
C LYS A 71 -1.91 -2.59 -13.44
N THR A 72 -1.91 -2.17 -14.71
CA THR A 72 -2.28 -0.81 -15.10
C THR A 72 -3.80 -0.63 -15.05
N ARG A 73 -4.26 0.33 -14.25
CA ARG A 73 -5.69 0.51 -13.97
C ARG A 73 -6.07 1.98 -13.92
N LEU A 74 -7.18 2.33 -14.58
CA LEU A 74 -7.86 3.61 -14.41
C LEU A 74 -9.05 3.43 -13.47
N TYR A 75 -8.96 4.03 -12.29
CA TYR A 75 -10.04 3.96 -11.30
C TYR A 75 -11.17 4.94 -11.62
N LYS A 76 -12.39 4.42 -11.81
CA LYS A 76 -13.60 5.24 -11.90
C LYS A 76 -14.01 5.77 -10.52
N THR A 77 -14.77 6.87 -10.49
CA THR A 77 -15.13 7.61 -9.27
C THR A 77 -15.65 6.74 -8.11
N LYS A 78 -16.48 5.73 -8.40
CA LYS A 78 -17.12 4.86 -7.40
C LYS A 78 -16.36 3.55 -7.08
N SER A 79 -15.22 3.29 -7.73
CA SER A 79 -14.45 2.05 -7.53
C SER A 79 -13.59 2.12 -6.26
N LYS A 80 -13.28 0.94 -5.68
CA LYS A 80 -12.27 0.82 -4.62
C LYS A 80 -10.92 1.27 -5.19
N ARG A 81 -10.27 2.22 -4.52
CA ARG A 81 -8.95 2.73 -4.91
C ARG A 81 -7.95 2.32 -3.85
N ILE A 82 -7.09 1.37 -4.21
CA ILE A 82 -6.01 0.91 -3.35
C ILE A 82 -4.71 1.34 -4.04
N VAL A 83 -3.92 2.14 -3.34
CA VAL A 83 -2.59 2.60 -3.76
C VAL A 83 -1.62 2.10 -2.70
N THR A 84 -0.58 1.38 -3.12
CA THR A 84 0.47 0.83 -2.23
C THR A 84 -0.07 0.09 -1.00
N GLY A 85 -1.20 -0.61 -1.13
CA GLY A 85 -1.85 -1.36 -0.04
C GLY A 85 -2.76 -0.54 0.89
N ILE A 86 -2.90 0.76 0.64
CA ILE A 86 -3.74 1.69 1.42
C ILE A 86 -4.97 2.07 0.60
N SER A 87 -6.14 2.06 1.24
CA SER A 87 -7.36 2.61 0.65
C SER A 87 -7.30 4.13 0.66
N VAL A 88 -7.29 4.72 -0.53
CA VAL A 88 -7.31 6.18 -0.74
C VAL A 88 -8.72 6.68 -1.08
N GLN A 89 -9.73 5.88 -0.75
CA GLN A 89 -11.14 6.25 -0.96
C GLN A 89 -11.63 7.18 0.15
N GLY A 90 -12.14 8.36 -0.24
CA GLY A 90 -12.78 9.29 0.69
C GLY A 90 -11.85 10.40 1.17
N LYS A 91 -12.16 10.96 2.36
CA LYS A 91 -11.44 12.11 2.93
C LYS A 91 -10.20 11.73 3.75
N SER A 92 -10.06 10.46 4.13
CA SER A 92 -8.95 9.98 4.96
C SER A 92 -8.39 8.66 4.42
N LEU A 93 -7.11 8.43 4.69
CA LEU A 93 -6.44 7.16 4.39
C LEU A 93 -6.96 6.09 5.34
N GLN A 94 -7.21 4.90 4.79
CA GLN A 94 -7.69 3.76 5.57
C GLN A 94 -7.03 2.48 5.12
N LEU A 95 -6.94 1.49 6.02
CA LEU A 95 -6.61 0.14 5.59
C LEU A 95 -7.76 -0.48 4.78
N PRO A 96 -7.46 -1.35 3.79
CA PRO A 96 -8.47 -2.11 3.09
C PRO A 96 -9.39 -2.88 4.05
N LYS A 97 -10.70 -2.84 3.80
CA LYS A 97 -11.72 -3.47 4.65
C LYS A 97 -11.44 -4.95 4.92
N GLU A 98 -10.94 -5.67 3.91
CA GLU A 98 -10.60 -7.09 4.03
C GLU A 98 -9.42 -7.35 4.96
N TYR A 99 -8.38 -6.51 4.88
CA TYR A 99 -7.25 -6.55 5.79
C TYR A 99 -7.71 -6.34 7.24
N LYS A 100 -8.49 -5.26 7.48
CA LYS A 100 -9.04 -4.96 8.81
C LYS A 100 -9.92 -6.08 9.33
N ARG A 101 -10.76 -6.68 8.48
CA ARG A 101 -11.66 -7.78 8.87
C ARG A 101 -10.89 -8.99 9.38
N THR A 102 -9.86 -9.41 8.65
CA THR A 102 -9.03 -10.58 9.00
C THR A 102 -8.27 -10.33 10.30
N LEU A 103 -7.63 -9.17 10.41
CA LEU A 103 -6.86 -8.81 11.60
C LEU A 103 -7.78 -8.64 12.84
N ARG A 104 -8.93 -7.98 12.70
CA ARG A 104 -9.93 -7.88 13.78
C ARG A 104 -10.38 -9.23 14.29
N GLN A 105 -10.57 -10.20 13.39
CA GLN A 105 -10.98 -11.54 13.78
C GLN A 105 -9.91 -12.21 14.66
N GLU A 106 -8.64 -12.19 14.23
CA GLU A 106 -7.53 -12.75 15.02
C GLU A 106 -7.43 -12.07 16.39
N LEU A 107 -7.41 -10.75 16.42
CA LEU A 107 -7.30 -9.96 17.65
C LEU A 107 -8.49 -10.18 18.59
N PHE A 108 -9.71 -10.29 18.06
CA PHE A 108 -10.88 -10.58 18.87
C PHE A 108 -10.77 -11.93 19.57
N PHE A 109 -10.32 -12.98 18.87
CA PHE A 109 -10.15 -14.30 19.50
C PHE A 109 -9.06 -14.28 20.56
N ILE A 110 -7.94 -13.59 20.32
CA ILE A 110 -6.85 -13.44 21.30
C ILE A 110 -7.34 -12.69 22.54
N MET A 111 -8.00 -11.54 22.37
CA MET A 111 -8.50 -10.73 23.49
C MET A 111 -9.61 -11.43 24.28
N LYS A 112 -10.40 -12.31 23.64
CA LYS A 112 -11.51 -13.00 24.29
C LYS A 112 -11.12 -14.32 24.95
N TYR A 113 -10.20 -15.08 24.35
CA TYR A 113 -9.88 -16.45 24.77
C TYR A 113 -8.41 -16.65 25.16
N GLY A 114 -7.57 -15.62 25.03
CA GLY A 114 -6.14 -15.67 25.30
C GLY A 114 -5.31 -16.07 24.07
N TYR A 115 -4.06 -15.60 24.05
CA TYR A 115 -3.10 -15.84 22.97
C TYR A 115 -2.76 -17.33 22.81
N GLU A 116 -2.40 -18.01 23.91
CA GLU A 116 -2.06 -19.44 23.93
C GLU A 116 -3.18 -20.32 23.37
N SER A 117 -4.44 -20.02 23.74
CA SER A 117 -5.61 -20.72 23.23
C SER A 117 -5.77 -20.53 21.72
N HIS A 118 -5.58 -19.31 21.24
CA HIS A 118 -5.68 -18.98 19.82
C HIS A 118 -4.60 -19.68 18.99
N ILE A 119 -3.32 -19.61 19.39
CA ILE A 119 -2.24 -20.26 18.64
C ILE A 119 -2.41 -21.78 18.61
N LYS A 120 -2.84 -22.39 19.71
CA LYS A 120 -3.09 -23.85 19.79
C LYS A 120 -4.24 -24.25 18.88
N LYS A 121 -5.36 -23.52 18.91
CA LYS A 121 -6.55 -23.79 18.08
C LYS A 121 -6.28 -23.61 16.59
N LYS A 122 -5.52 -22.58 16.21
CA LYS A 122 -5.13 -22.31 14.83
C LYS A 122 -3.90 -23.09 14.36
N ARG A 123 -3.27 -23.89 15.25
CA ARG A 123 -2.04 -24.64 14.99
C ARG A 123 -0.91 -23.76 14.46
N ILE A 124 -0.78 -22.56 15.00
CA ILE A 124 0.24 -21.59 14.59
C ILE A 124 1.58 -22.01 15.22
N ARG A 125 2.58 -22.24 14.37
CA ARG A 125 3.94 -22.67 14.79
C ARG A 125 5.00 -21.58 14.62
N LYS A 126 4.60 -20.41 14.13
CA LYS A 126 5.52 -19.29 13.85
C LYS A 126 5.93 -18.64 15.16
N ILE A 127 7.23 -18.67 15.48
CA ILE A 127 7.79 -18.18 16.74
C ILE A 127 7.52 -16.68 16.93
N ASN A 128 7.70 -15.88 15.88
CA ASN A 128 7.46 -14.44 15.87
C ASN A 128 6.01 -14.07 15.49
N TYR A 129 5.03 -14.89 15.84
CA TYR A 129 3.62 -14.58 15.54
C TYR A 129 3.12 -13.36 16.33
N LEU A 130 3.48 -13.25 17.62
CA LEU A 130 3.16 -12.09 18.44
C LEU A 130 3.74 -10.80 17.86
N ASP A 131 5.04 -10.78 17.54
CA ASP A 131 5.69 -9.64 16.91
C ASP A 131 5.03 -9.27 15.57
N SER A 132 4.64 -10.28 14.80
CA SER A 132 3.92 -10.06 13.54
C SER A 132 2.56 -9.41 13.77
N LEU A 133 1.82 -9.77 14.82
CA LEU A 133 0.55 -9.13 15.17
C LEU A 133 0.77 -7.69 15.64
N ILE A 134 1.75 -7.46 16.51
CA ILE A 134 2.12 -6.12 16.98
C ILE A 134 2.48 -5.23 15.79
N GLY A 135 3.31 -5.72 14.86
CA GLY A 135 3.67 -5.00 13.64
C GLY A 135 2.45 -4.66 12.76
N LYS A 136 1.51 -5.60 12.57
CA LYS A 136 0.27 -5.35 11.82
C LYS A 136 -0.62 -4.30 12.48
N VAL A 137 -0.75 -4.32 13.81
CA VAL A 137 -1.55 -3.34 14.56
C VAL A 137 -0.88 -1.96 14.54
N ASN A 138 0.44 -1.90 14.70
CA ASN A 138 1.19 -0.64 14.59
C ASN A 138 1.10 -0.05 13.18
N PHE A 139 1.16 -0.88 12.14
CA PHE A 139 0.91 -0.43 10.76
C PHE A 139 -0.51 0.14 10.60
N TRP A 140 -1.53 -0.51 11.16
CA TRP A 140 -2.89 0.03 11.17
C TRP A 140 -2.96 1.39 11.86
N LEU A 141 -2.37 1.53 13.05
CA LEU A 141 -2.36 2.80 13.78
C LEU A 141 -1.54 3.89 13.07
N SER A 142 -0.54 3.54 12.27
CA SER A 142 0.18 4.53 11.46
C SER A 142 -0.71 5.18 10.38
N ILE A 143 -1.78 4.49 9.94
CA ILE A 143 -2.72 4.97 8.91
C ILE A 143 -4.00 5.53 9.55
N GLU A 144 -4.51 4.89 10.61
CA GLU A 144 -5.71 5.30 11.34
C GLU A 144 -5.37 5.48 12.85
N PRO A 145 -4.68 6.58 13.25
CA PRO A 145 -4.12 6.73 14.61
C PRO A 145 -5.18 6.72 15.72
N ASN A 146 -6.37 7.23 15.42
CA ASN A 146 -7.48 7.35 16.36
C ASN A 146 -8.40 6.11 16.37
N ASN A 147 -7.98 4.99 15.77
CA ASN A 147 -8.81 3.78 15.72
C ASN A 147 -8.86 3.09 17.09
N GLU A 148 -9.97 3.26 17.82
CA GLU A 148 -10.16 2.75 19.18
C GLU A 148 -9.91 1.25 19.31
N PHE A 149 -10.41 0.44 18.36
CA PHE A 149 -10.20 -1.00 18.38
C PHE A 149 -8.72 -1.36 18.27
N ALA A 150 -7.99 -0.71 17.34
CA ALA A 150 -6.58 -0.98 17.14
C ALA A 150 -5.74 -0.52 18.35
N LEU A 151 -6.08 0.61 18.98
CA LEU A 151 -5.45 1.07 20.22
C LEU A 151 -5.63 0.05 21.34
N LYS A 152 -6.86 -0.43 21.57
CA LYS A 152 -7.16 -1.44 22.59
C LYS A 152 -6.44 -2.76 22.30
N ALA A 153 -6.45 -3.21 21.06
CA ALA A 153 -5.76 -4.43 20.65
C ALA A 153 -4.24 -4.32 20.84
N ARG A 154 -3.65 -3.16 20.55
CA ARG A 154 -2.21 -2.92 20.78
C ARG A 154 -1.84 -3.10 22.25
N LEU A 155 -2.61 -2.49 23.16
CA LEU A 155 -2.38 -2.62 24.61
C LEU A 155 -2.46 -4.09 25.04
N ALA A 156 -3.53 -4.79 24.64
CA ALA A 156 -3.72 -6.20 24.97
C ALA A 156 -2.59 -7.10 24.43
N LEU A 157 -1.97 -6.75 23.29
CA LEU A 157 -0.85 -7.52 22.74
C LEU A 157 0.47 -7.29 23.49
N TYR A 158 0.69 -6.10 24.05
CA TYR A 158 1.88 -5.79 24.84
C TYR A 158 1.82 -6.35 26.27
N GLU A 159 0.66 -6.81 26.72
CA GLU A 159 0.45 -7.49 28.01
C GLU A 159 0.68 -9.01 27.95
N ILE A 160 0.89 -9.57 26.75
CA ILE A 160 1.22 -10.99 26.52
C ILE A 160 2.72 -11.19 26.69
#